data_AF-Q1N9Y0-F1
#
_entry.id   AF-Q1N9Y0-F1
#
_cell.length_a   1.000
_cell.length_b   1.000
_cell.length_c   1.000
_cell.angle_alpha   90.00
_cell.angle_beta   90.00
_cell.angle_gamma   90.00
#
_symmetry.space_group_name_H-M   'P 1'
#
loop_
_entity.id
_entity.type
_entity.pdbx_description
1 polymer ?
#
loop_
_entity_poly.entity_id
_entity_poly.type
_entity_poly.pdbx_seq_one_letter_code
_entity_poly.pdbx_strand_id
1 'polypeptide(L)'
;MLTIRAVPPRDDNSLLAAYHGGLRAHWARSERALSQGLATMGRGGWSAAERFLLPAPVRQSGLSMRDRKGLHRLLNPAAFPFGGNPLKNKQLFAAKAEGAGLLIPPSCPVVAGNLSDWLASETDIIAKPSFRSKGQGVERYQREGQGWRGPSGAVGDTELRARLLDLWRKGGVIQRRLPTHESLAPLSPGALPTLRVVTCLDEGGLPEACDLALRLSAGGQRPVDNFNAGNLVLGIDEQGYCGVAWRSAGGRPDALARHPATGAKIMGAAVPDLGEAIALAVRAHRAFADFTVIGWDVGLTCAGPVLVEGNWNPGTDILQLVSGRGLSDTRLGDLYRHHLAHVPVERWQGAQVVEWDRRGR
;
A
#
# COMPACT_ATOMS: atom_id res chain seq x y z
N MET A 1 11.03 9.88 -6.02
CA MET A 1 10.88 8.50 -6.46
C MET A 1 11.19 8.50 -7.94
N LEU A 2 12.05 7.60 -8.43
CA LEU A 2 12.36 7.59 -9.86
C LEU A 2 11.18 6.99 -10.64
N THR A 3 10.71 7.75 -11.63
CA THR A 3 9.68 7.35 -12.58
C THR A 3 10.27 7.47 -13.97
N ILE A 4 10.19 6.39 -14.75
CA ILE A 4 10.61 6.36 -16.15
C ILE A 4 9.36 5.99 -16.95
N ARG A 5 8.98 6.86 -17.88
CA ARG A 5 7.88 6.66 -18.81
C ARG A 5 8.45 6.23 -20.15
N ALA A 6 8.68 4.93 -20.30
CA ALA A 6 9.22 4.31 -21.51
C ALA A 6 8.07 3.70 -22.32
N VAL A 7 7.52 4.50 -23.23
CA VAL A 7 6.27 4.25 -23.95
C VAL A 7 6.56 3.48 -25.24
N PRO A 8 6.01 2.25 -25.41
CA PRO A 8 6.15 1.49 -26.64
C PRO A 8 5.34 2.10 -27.81
N PRO A 9 5.62 1.70 -29.06
CA PRO A 9 4.86 2.17 -30.22
C PRO A 9 3.44 1.61 -30.29
N ARG A 10 3.17 0.46 -29.65
CA ARG A 10 1.87 -0.20 -29.61
C ARG A 10 1.49 -0.49 -28.16
N ASP A 11 0.19 -0.43 -27.89
CA ASP A 11 -0.36 -0.68 -26.57
C ASP A 11 -1.12 -2.00 -26.55
N ASP A 12 -0.99 -2.73 -25.46
CA ASP A 12 -1.55 -4.07 -25.31
C ASP A 12 -3.04 -4.05 -24.91
N ASN A 13 -3.54 -2.93 -24.37
CA ASN A 13 -4.92 -2.77 -23.91
C ASN A 13 -5.40 -1.31 -23.90
N SER A 14 -6.69 -1.11 -23.66
CA SER A 14 -7.36 0.20 -23.73
C SER A 14 -6.89 1.17 -22.64
N LEU A 15 -6.54 0.69 -21.44
CA LEU A 15 -5.99 1.54 -20.38
C LEU A 15 -4.61 2.10 -20.76
N LEU A 16 -3.71 1.25 -21.27
CA LEU A 16 -2.41 1.68 -21.78
C LEU A 16 -2.56 2.59 -22.99
N ALA A 17 -3.50 2.31 -23.90
CA ALA A 17 -3.79 3.17 -25.03
C ALA A 17 -4.23 4.58 -24.59
N ALA A 18 -5.07 4.70 -23.55
CA ALA A 18 -5.46 5.99 -22.98
C ALA A 18 -4.26 6.73 -22.36
N TYR A 19 -3.47 6.05 -21.52
CA TYR A 19 -2.33 6.64 -20.84
C TYR A 19 -1.19 7.04 -21.80
N HIS A 20 -0.73 6.10 -22.63
CA HIS A 20 0.33 6.34 -23.60
C HIS A 20 -0.12 7.25 -24.75
N GLY A 21 -1.40 7.18 -25.13
CA GLY A 21 -2.02 8.11 -26.08
C GLY A 21 -1.92 9.55 -25.61
N GLY A 22 -2.31 9.84 -24.37
CA GLY A 22 -2.17 11.17 -23.77
C GLY A 22 -0.72 11.68 -23.77
N LEU A 23 0.24 10.85 -23.36
CA LEU A 23 1.66 11.21 -23.42
C LEU A 23 2.11 11.51 -24.85
N ARG A 24 1.81 10.64 -25.82
CA ARG A 24 2.21 10.83 -27.22
C ARG A 24 1.56 12.05 -27.87
N ALA A 25 0.33 12.39 -27.49
CA ALA A 25 -0.40 13.54 -28.02
C ALA A 25 0.23 14.88 -27.57
N HIS A 26 0.76 14.93 -26.35
CA HIS A 26 1.18 16.19 -25.72
C HIS A 26 2.70 16.36 -25.53
N TRP A 27 3.49 15.30 -25.68
CA TRP A 27 4.95 15.39 -25.65
C TRP A 27 5.58 15.99 -26.90
N ALA A 28 6.69 16.69 -26.71
CA ALA A 28 7.55 17.13 -27.78
C ALA A 28 8.17 15.94 -28.53
N ARG A 29 8.60 16.16 -29.79
CA ARG A 29 9.23 15.11 -30.61
C ARG A 29 10.47 14.50 -29.94
N SER A 30 11.27 15.31 -29.26
CA SER A 30 12.46 14.87 -28.51
C SER A 30 12.12 13.95 -27.34
N GLU A 31 11.07 14.27 -26.58
CA GLU A 31 10.59 13.45 -25.46
C GLU A 31 10.06 12.10 -25.95
N ARG A 32 9.28 12.10 -27.05
CA ARG A 32 8.81 10.86 -27.67
C ARG A 32 9.97 9.98 -28.13
N ALA A 33 10.98 10.56 -28.78
CA ALA A 33 12.15 9.82 -29.22
C ALA A 33 12.94 9.22 -28.04
N LEU A 34 13.16 9.99 -26.97
CA LEU A 34 13.81 9.52 -25.76
C LEU A 34 13.02 8.38 -25.10
N SER A 35 11.71 8.55 -24.95
CA SER A 35 10.82 7.55 -24.36
C SER A 35 10.83 6.23 -25.15
N GLN A 36 10.77 6.31 -26.48
CA GLN A 36 10.86 5.15 -27.37
C GLN A 36 12.22 4.45 -27.27
N GLY A 37 13.32 5.20 -27.24
CA GLY A 37 14.66 4.64 -27.02
C GLY A 37 14.79 3.92 -25.68
N LEU A 38 14.18 4.44 -24.62
CA LEU A 38 14.14 3.75 -23.32
C LEU A 38 13.27 2.49 -23.38
N ALA A 39 12.18 2.50 -24.15
CA ALA A 39 11.32 1.33 -24.34
C ALA A 39 12.05 0.20 -25.08
N THR A 40 12.80 0.51 -26.15
CA THR A 40 13.62 -0.49 -26.88
C THR A 40 14.75 -1.06 -26.02
N MET A 41 15.28 -0.27 -25.08
CA MET A 41 16.23 -0.73 -24.04
C MET A 41 15.57 -1.51 -22.89
N GLY A 42 14.27 -1.85 -22.98
CA GLY A 42 13.56 -2.63 -21.97
C GLY A 42 13.35 -1.89 -20.64
N ARG A 43 13.34 -0.55 -20.64
CA ARG A 43 13.11 0.28 -19.45
C ARG A 43 11.63 0.54 -19.15
N GLY A 44 10.71 0.08 -20.00
CA GLY A 44 9.24 0.16 -19.83
C GLY A 44 8.58 -1.19 -19.51
N GLY A 45 7.26 -1.20 -19.35
CA GLY A 45 6.43 -2.40 -19.23
C GLY A 45 6.81 -3.38 -18.11
N TRP A 46 6.52 -4.66 -18.34
CA TRP A 46 6.64 -5.74 -17.37
C TRP A 46 8.10 -6.14 -17.07
N SER A 47 8.52 -6.02 -15.81
CA SER A 47 9.78 -6.58 -15.33
C SER A 47 9.78 -8.12 -15.31
N ALA A 48 10.97 -8.73 -15.22
CA ALA A 48 11.09 -10.18 -15.10
C ALA A 48 10.30 -10.73 -13.88
N ALA A 49 10.41 -10.07 -12.73
CA ALA A 49 9.68 -10.45 -11.52
C ALA A 49 8.15 -10.42 -11.72
N GLU A 50 7.62 -9.41 -12.41
CA GLU A 50 6.19 -9.34 -12.70
C GLU A 50 5.74 -10.41 -13.71
N ARG A 51 6.59 -10.79 -14.68
CA ARG A 51 6.30 -11.87 -15.62
C ARG A 51 6.26 -13.24 -14.95
N PHE A 52 7.01 -13.42 -13.86
CA PHE A 52 6.90 -14.61 -13.01
C PHE A 52 5.67 -14.58 -12.11
N LEU A 53 5.31 -13.38 -11.61
CA LEU A 53 4.16 -13.22 -10.73
C LEU A 53 2.82 -13.36 -11.46
N LEU A 54 2.72 -12.77 -12.66
CA LEU A 54 1.46 -12.62 -13.39
C LEU A 54 1.52 -13.39 -14.72
N PRO A 55 0.56 -14.32 -14.96
CA PRO A 55 0.52 -15.09 -16.19
C PRO A 55 0.21 -14.19 -17.40
N ALA A 56 0.54 -14.67 -18.61
CA ALA A 56 0.41 -13.88 -19.83
C ALA A 56 -1.00 -13.31 -20.08
N PRO A 57 -2.11 -14.05 -19.85
CA PRO A 57 -3.46 -13.50 -20.03
C PRO A 57 -3.74 -12.29 -19.13
N VAL A 58 -3.36 -12.36 -17.85
CA VAL A 58 -3.49 -11.23 -16.90
C VAL A 58 -2.68 -10.01 -17.34
N ARG A 59 -1.49 -10.24 -17.91
CA ARG A 59 -0.63 -9.16 -18.40
C ARG A 59 -1.14 -8.51 -19.68
N GLN A 60 -1.91 -9.20 -20.51
CA GLN A 60 -2.45 -8.66 -21.76
C GLN A 60 -3.38 -7.48 -21.49
N SER A 61 -4.31 -7.62 -20.55
CA SER A 61 -5.14 -6.52 -20.05
C SER A 61 -4.59 -5.87 -18.78
N GLY A 62 -3.31 -6.08 -18.47
CA GLY A 62 -2.72 -5.63 -17.21
C GLY A 62 -2.09 -4.24 -17.26
N LEU A 63 -1.71 -3.75 -16.08
CA LEU A 63 -0.90 -2.55 -15.89
C LEU A 63 0.39 -2.92 -15.14
N SER A 64 1.53 -2.67 -15.77
CA SER A 64 2.83 -2.91 -15.16
C SER A 64 3.11 -1.93 -14.02
N MET A 65 3.96 -2.32 -13.07
CA MET A 65 4.39 -1.46 -11.98
C MET A 65 5.18 -0.23 -12.46
N ARG A 66 5.79 -0.27 -13.65
CA ARG A 66 6.47 0.88 -14.25
C ARG A 66 5.46 1.89 -14.79
N ASP A 67 4.49 1.45 -15.57
CA ASP A 67 3.47 2.32 -16.18
C ASP A 67 2.57 2.90 -15.10
N ARG A 68 2.14 2.08 -14.14
CA ARG A 68 1.42 2.49 -12.93
C ARG A 68 2.08 3.64 -12.18
N LYS A 69 3.42 3.66 -12.08
CA LYS A 69 4.11 4.78 -11.41
C LYS A 69 3.88 6.10 -12.14
N GLY A 70 4.05 6.11 -13.46
CA GLY A 70 3.85 7.33 -14.26
C GLY A 70 2.39 7.74 -14.34
N LEU A 71 1.48 6.78 -14.47
CA LEU A 71 0.05 6.97 -14.50
C LEU A 71 -0.46 7.58 -13.18
N HIS A 72 -0.12 7.00 -12.02
CA HIS A 72 -0.56 7.56 -10.73
C HIS A 72 0.02 8.94 -10.43
N ARG A 73 1.14 9.35 -11.04
CA ARG A 73 1.61 10.75 -10.90
C ARG A 73 0.67 11.74 -11.59
N LEU A 74 0.07 11.34 -12.70
CA LEU A 74 -0.94 12.16 -13.39
C LEU A 74 -2.24 12.21 -12.60
N LEU A 75 -2.67 11.07 -12.07
CA LEU A 75 -3.94 10.96 -11.34
C LEU A 75 -3.88 11.55 -9.93
N ASN A 76 -2.73 11.48 -9.24
CA ASN A 76 -2.56 11.96 -7.87
C ASN A 76 -1.50 13.08 -7.80
N PRO A 77 -1.75 14.27 -8.37
CA PRO A 77 -0.79 15.38 -8.32
C PRO A 77 -0.51 15.84 -6.89
N ALA A 78 -1.49 15.75 -5.98
CA ALA A 78 -1.35 16.08 -4.56
C ALA A 78 -0.37 15.18 -3.81
N ALA A 79 0.12 14.10 -4.43
CA ALA A 79 1.19 13.29 -3.87
C ALA A 79 2.56 14.00 -3.83
N PHE A 80 2.69 15.17 -4.47
CA PHE A 80 3.93 15.89 -4.68
C PHE A 80 3.86 17.35 -4.20
N PRO A 81 4.97 17.90 -3.65
CA PRO A 81 6.22 17.20 -3.34
C PRO A 81 6.04 16.20 -2.18
N PHE A 82 6.87 15.15 -2.12
CA PHE A 82 6.67 14.06 -1.14
C PHE A 82 6.68 14.52 0.32
N GLY A 83 7.41 15.58 0.66
CA GLY A 83 7.47 16.09 2.04
C GLY A 83 6.09 16.51 2.58
N GLY A 84 5.23 17.05 1.71
CA GLY A 84 3.87 17.45 2.05
C GLY A 84 2.82 16.37 1.86
N ASN A 85 3.20 15.16 1.42
CA ASN A 85 2.26 14.10 1.11
C ASN A 85 1.82 13.38 2.41
N PRO A 86 0.55 13.53 2.85
CA PRO A 86 0.07 12.90 4.08
C PRO A 86 -0.03 11.37 3.94
N LEU A 87 0.04 10.80 2.74
CA LEU A 87 0.11 9.34 2.50
C LEU A 87 1.56 8.83 2.47
N LYS A 88 2.55 9.66 2.82
CA LYS A 88 3.97 9.28 2.98
C LYS A 88 4.58 9.70 4.30
N ASN A 89 4.11 10.81 4.85
CA ASN A 89 4.46 11.27 6.18
C ASN A 89 3.44 10.72 7.19
N LYS A 90 3.88 9.83 8.08
CA LYS A 90 3.02 9.13 9.04
C LYS A 90 2.46 10.05 10.13
N GLN A 91 3.15 11.14 10.47
CA GLN A 91 2.63 12.13 11.42
C GLN A 91 1.54 12.99 10.77
N LEU A 92 1.76 13.46 9.53
CA LEU A 92 0.72 14.18 8.77
C LEU A 92 -0.50 13.29 8.51
N PHE A 93 -0.27 12.00 8.22
CA PHE A 93 -1.34 11.01 8.12
C PHE A 93 -2.18 10.97 9.40
N ALA A 94 -1.52 10.76 10.54
CA ALA A 94 -2.19 10.64 11.83
C ALA A 94 -2.99 11.90 12.18
N ALA A 95 -2.37 13.08 12.06
CA ALA A 95 -3.04 14.36 12.33
C ALA A 95 -4.27 14.59 11.43
N LYS A 96 -4.16 14.30 10.13
CA LYS A 96 -5.29 14.44 9.19
C LYS A 96 -6.40 13.42 9.49
N ALA A 97 -6.04 12.19 9.84
CA ALA A 97 -7.00 11.15 10.17
C ALA A 97 -7.73 11.43 11.49
N GLU A 98 -7.01 11.85 12.54
CA GLU A 98 -7.58 12.25 13.84
C GLU A 98 -8.51 13.46 13.69
N GLY A 99 -8.09 14.49 12.95
CA GLY A 99 -8.92 15.67 12.68
C GLY A 99 -10.20 15.35 11.90
N ALA A 100 -10.20 14.24 11.16
CA ALA A 100 -11.37 13.73 10.44
C ALA A 100 -12.18 12.69 11.25
N GLY A 101 -11.83 12.42 12.51
CA GLY A 101 -12.50 11.43 13.35
C GLY A 101 -12.35 9.99 12.87
N LEU A 102 -11.31 9.68 12.09
CA LEU A 102 -11.04 8.33 11.60
C LEU A 102 -10.40 7.47 12.69
N LEU A 103 -10.82 6.21 12.77
CA LEU A 103 -10.22 5.23 13.68
C LEU A 103 -8.83 4.84 13.17
N ILE A 104 -7.78 5.25 13.88
CA ILE A 104 -6.39 4.86 13.63
C ILE A 104 -5.77 4.23 14.89
N PRO A 105 -4.65 3.49 14.79
CA PRO A 105 -3.95 3.00 15.96
C PRO A 105 -3.55 4.14 16.92
N PRO A 106 -3.81 4.01 18.23
CA PRO A 106 -3.40 4.99 19.22
C PRO A 106 -1.89 5.25 19.12
N SER A 107 -1.54 6.52 18.95
CA SER A 107 -0.16 6.96 18.74
C SER A 107 0.33 7.71 19.97
N CYS A 108 1.59 7.52 20.35
CA CYS A 108 2.22 8.30 21.41
C CYS A 108 2.23 9.78 20.98
N PRO A 109 1.58 10.69 21.73
CA PRO A 109 1.52 12.09 21.37
C PRO A 109 2.83 12.78 21.77
N VAL A 110 3.99 12.39 21.23
CA VAL A 110 5.32 12.84 21.70
C VAL A 110 5.41 14.37 21.73
N VAL A 111 5.12 14.94 22.89
CA VAL A 111 5.24 16.35 23.28
C VAL A 111 6.10 16.34 24.53
N ALA A 112 6.93 17.37 24.73
CA ALA A 112 7.99 17.40 25.74
C ALA A 112 7.63 16.66 27.06
N GLY A 113 8.27 15.50 27.29
CA GLY A 113 8.18 14.71 28.54
C GLY A 113 7.34 13.43 28.49
N ASN A 114 6.29 13.36 27.66
CA ASN A 114 5.25 12.32 27.82
C ASN A 114 5.56 10.92 27.27
N LEU A 115 6.69 10.73 26.59
CA LEU A 115 7.08 9.41 26.10
C LEU A 115 7.31 8.42 27.25
N SER A 116 7.81 8.88 28.40
CA SER A 116 7.98 8.00 29.58
C SER A 116 6.64 7.50 30.08
N ASP A 117 5.71 8.43 30.32
CA ASP A 117 4.41 8.12 30.90
C ASP A 117 3.60 7.23 29.96
N TRP A 118 3.66 7.53 28.65
CA TRP A 118 3.03 6.70 27.64
C TRP A 118 3.63 5.29 27.64
N LEU A 119 4.97 5.15 27.57
CA LEU A 119 5.62 3.83 27.63
C LEU A 119 5.30 3.05 28.91
N ALA A 120 5.14 3.73 30.05
CA ALA A 120 4.77 3.09 31.32
C ALA A 120 3.37 2.46 31.26
N SER A 121 2.46 3.02 30.45
CA SER A 121 1.12 2.47 30.22
C SER A 121 1.04 1.39 29.14
N GLU A 122 2.13 1.14 28.42
CA GLU A 122 2.17 0.23 27.28
C GLU A 122 2.99 -1.03 27.57
N THR A 123 2.57 -2.14 26.96
CA THR A 123 3.23 -3.44 27.04
C THR A 123 3.71 -3.96 25.68
N ASP A 124 3.18 -3.43 24.58
CA ASP A 124 3.51 -3.86 23.22
C ASP A 124 3.28 -2.72 22.24
N ILE A 125 4.35 -2.27 21.58
CA ILE A 125 4.34 -1.08 20.73
C ILE A 125 4.98 -1.37 19.37
N ILE A 126 4.57 -0.60 18.37
CA ILE A 126 5.12 -0.60 17.02
C ILE A 126 5.70 0.78 16.71
N ALA A 127 6.97 0.83 16.35
CA ALA A 127 7.65 2.02 15.87
C ALA A 127 7.73 2.00 14.35
N LYS A 128 7.25 3.05 13.67
CA LYS A 128 7.13 3.12 12.21
C LYS A 128 7.83 4.37 11.66
N PRO A 129 8.93 4.24 10.90
CA PRO A 129 9.55 5.38 10.24
C PRO A 129 8.68 5.93 9.09
N SER A 130 8.78 7.23 8.83
CA SER A 130 8.18 7.86 7.65
C SER A 130 9.03 7.67 6.39
N PHE A 131 8.43 7.91 5.22
CA PHE A 131 9.09 7.87 3.90
C PHE A 131 9.74 6.52 3.51
N ARG A 132 9.50 5.47 4.28
CA ARG A 132 9.86 4.09 3.94
C ARG A 132 8.74 3.43 3.12
N SER A 133 8.98 2.20 2.65
CA SER A 133 8.00 1.44 1.86
C SER A 133 8.09 -0.04 2.21
N LYS A 134 7.02 -0.79 1.97
CA LYS A 134 6.98 -2.25 2.19
C LYS A 134 7.32 -2.67 3.64
N GLY A 135 6.96 -1.84 4.62
CA GLY A 135 7.24 -2.10 6.04
C GLY A 135 8.72 -2.01 6.45
N GLN A 136 9.60 -1.45 5.61
CA GLN A 136 11.02 -1.29 5.96
C GLN A 136 11.21 -0.43 7.22
N GLY A 137 11.91 -0.97 8.21
CA GLY A 137 12.21 -0.30 9.48
C GLY A 137 11.06 -0.27 10.48
N VAL A 138 9.96 -1.01 10.23
CA VAL A 138 8.91 -1.19 11.24
C VAL A 138 9.41 -2.17 12.29
N GLU A 139 9.43 -1.73 13.54
CA GLU A 139 9.95 -2.49 14.68
C GLU A 139 8.87 -2.68 15.75
N ARG A 140 8.91 -3.82 16.41
CA ARG A 140 8.05 -4.13 17.57
C ARG A 140 8.91 -4.14 18.82
N TYR A 141 8.37 -3.59 19.90
CA TYR A 141 8.96 -3.65 21.23
C TYR A 141 7.92 -4.18 22.21
N GLN A 142 8.24 -5.26 22.90
CA GLN A 142 7.37 -5.90 23.88
C GLN A 142 7.98 -5.81 25.27
N ARG A 143 7.20 -5.47 26.28
CA ARG A 143 7.66 -5.37 27.67
C ARG A 143 7.99 -6.75 28.23
N GLU A 144 9.15 -6.87 28.86
CA GLU A 144 9.63 -8.10 29.51
C GLU A 144 10.25 -7.74 30.87
N GLY A 145 9.55 -8.06 31.96
CA GLY A 145 9.93 -7.63 33.30
C GLY A 145 10.00 -6.10 33.41
N GLN A 146 11.16 -5.58 33.81
CA GLN A 146 11.42 -4.15 33.92
C GLN A 146 11.96 -3.51 32.62
N GLY A 147 12.22 -4.31 31.58
CA GLY A 147 12.79 -3.86 30.32
C GLY A 147 11.88 -4.13 29.12
N TRP A 148 12.45 -4.03 27.93
CA TRP A 148 11.78 -4.30 26.67
C TRP A 148 12.58 -5.30 25.84
N ARG A 149 11.91 -6.05 24.97
CA ARG A 149 12.51 -6.83 23.90
C ARG A 149 12.16 -6.20 22.56
N GLY A 150 13.19 -5.79 21.83
CA GLY A 150 13.09 -5.31 20.46
C GLY A 150 13.57 -6.36 19.43
N PRO A 151 13.75 -5.96 18.16
CA PRO A 151 14.16 -6.87 17.08
C PRO A 151 15.57 -7.46 17.29
N SER A 152 16.43 -6.78 18.05
CA SER A 152 17.81 -7.21 18.34
C SER A 152 17.97 -7.87 19.72
N GLY A 153 16.87 -8.17 20.42
CA GLY A 153 16.89 -8.72 21.77
C GLY A 153 16.49 -7.70 22.84
N ALA A 154 16.97 -7.89 24.07
CA ALA A 154 16.65 -7.01 25.19
C ALA A 154 17.17 -5.59 24.96
N VAL A 155 16.37 -4.59 25.35
CA VAL A 155 16.69 -3.16 25.28
C VAL A 155 16.23 -2.48 26.58
N GLY A 156 17.12 -1.66 27.15
CA GLY A 156 16.81 -0.89 28.35
C GLY A 156 15.89 0.30 28.05
N ASP A 157 15.14 0.77 29.05
CA ASP A 157 14.16 1.84 28.87
C ASP A 157 14.80 3.14 28.32
N THR A 158 15.94 3.56 28.90
CA THR A 158 16.68 4.75 28.43
C THR A 158 17.08 4.65 26.96
N GLU A 159 17.59 3.49 26.54
CA GLU A 159 18.01 3.26 25.16
C GLU A 159 16.82 3.25 24.21
N LEU A 160 15.74 2.57 24.59
CA LEU A 160 14.50 2.56 23.80
C LEU A 160 13.96 3.98 23.63
N ARG A 161 13.88 4.76 24.70
CA ARG A 161 13.39 6.15 24.65
C ARG A 161 14.22 7.00 23.69
N ALA A 162 15.55 6.89 23.73
CA ALA A 162 16.43 7.61 22.81
C ALA A 162 16.15 7.24 21.34
N ARG A 163 16.00 5.93 21.04
CA ARG A 163 15.69 5.42 19.71
C ARG A 163 14.32 5.91 19.21
N LEU A 164 13.29 5.85 20.05
CA LEU A 164 11.93 6.27 19.70
C LEU A 164 11.85 7.79 19.48
N LEU A 165 12.53 8.59 20.30
CA LEU A 165 12.63 10.04 20.11
C LEU A 165 13.32 10.41 18.79
N ASP A 166 14.42 9.73 18.45
CA ASP A 166 15.10 9.93 17.18
C ASP A 166 14.21 9.55 15.98
N LEU A 167 13.50 8.41 16.06
CA LEU A 167 12.53 7.99 15.05
C LEU A 167 11.41 9.02 14.87
N TRP A 168 10.86 9.54 15.97
CA TRP A 168 9.81 10.54 15.93
C TRP A 168 10.29 11.88 15.36
N ARG A 169 11.50 12.34 15.72
CA ARG A 169 12.12 13.56 15.15
C ARG A 169 12.33 13.46 13.64
N LYS A 170 12.49 12.25 13.11
CA LYS A 170 12.58 11.94 11.66
C LYS A 170 11.20 11.74 11.01
N GLY A 171 10.13 12.19 11.67
CA GLY A 171 8.75 12.12 11.18
C GLY A 171 8.07 10.77 11.39
N GLY A 172 8.69 9.83 12.13
CA GLY A 172 8.09 8.53 12.44
C GLY A 172 6.96 8.62 13.47
N VAL A 173 6.23 7.52 13.63
CA VAL A 173 5.16 7.37 14.63
C VAL A 173 5.42 6.16 15.51
N ILE A 174 4.98 6.26 16.76
CA ILE A 174 5.07 5.19 17.78
C ILE A 174 3.63 4.88 18.15
N GLN A 175 3.22 3.63 17.99
CA GLN A 175 1.82 3.24 18.10
C GLN A 175 1.67 2.04 19.03
N ARG A 176 0.56 1.95 19.74
CA ARG A 176 0.17 0.73 20.44
C ARG A 176 0.03 -0.41 19.44
N ARG A 177 0.56 -1.59 19.75
CA ARG A 177 0.26 -2.79 18.95
C ARG A 177 -1.19 -3.19 19.20
N LEU A 178 -1.97 -3.29 18.13
CA LEU A 178 -3.36 -3.69 18.23
C LEU A 178 -3.51 -5.23 18.20
N PRO A 179 -4.39 -5.79 19.04
CA PRO A 179 -4.72 -7.21 19.00
C PRO A 179 -5.47 -7.56 17.71
N THR A 180 -5.04 -8.64 17.06
CA THR A 180 -5.70 -9.19 15.86
C THR A 180 -7.08 -9.73 16.22
N HIS A 181 -8.04 -9.63 15.30
CA HIS A 181 -9.34 -10.30 15.42
C HIS A 181 -9.15 -11.81 15.65
N GLU A 182 -9.88 -12.39 16.60
CA GLU A 182 -9.68 -13.78 17.05
C GLU A 182 -9.74 -14.81 15.91
N SER A 183 -10.70 -14.66 15.00
CA SER A 183 -10.88 -15.56 13.84
C SER A 183 -9.70 -15.54 12.86
N LEU A 184 -8.91 -14.46 12.84
CA LEU A 184 -7.75 -14.31 11.96
C LEU A 184 -6.42 -14.57 12.68
N ALA A 185 -6.40 -14.69 14.01
CA ALA A 185 -5.18 -14.90 14.77
C ALA A 185 -4.41 -16.17 14.32
N PRO A 186 -5.05 -17.32 14.04
CA PRO A 186 -4.37 -18.49 13.49
C PRO A 186 -3.85 -18.30 12.05
N LEU A 187 -4.43 -17.34 11.31
CA LEU A 187 -4.12 -17.08 9.90
C LEU A 187 -3.06 -16.02 9.71
N SER A 188 -2.82 -15.14 10.69
CA SER A 188 -1.80 -14.09 10.66
C SER A 188 -1.04 -14.01 11.99
N PRO A 189 -0.25 -15.03 12.35
CA PRO A 189 0.52 -15.00 13.59
C PRO A 189 1.59 -13.91 13.56
N GLY A 190 1.70 -13.16 14.66
CA GLY A 190 2.77 -12.18 14.88
C GLY A 190 2.58 -10.81 14.21
N ALA A 191 1.67 -10.66 13.25
CA ALA A 191 1.36 -9.37 12.64
C ALA A 191 -0.15 -9.15 12.48
N LEU A 192 -0.57 -7.89 12.59
CA LEU A 192 -1.96 -7.50 12.35
C LEU A 192 -2.29 -7.71 10.87
N PRO A 193 -3.27 -8.58 10.52
CA PRO A 193 -3.72 -8.73 9.14
C PRO A 193 -4.39 -7.45 8.66
N THR A 194 -4.07 -7.06 7.43
CA THR A 194 -4.65 -5.87 6.79
C THR A 194 -5.48 -6.24 5.56
N LEU A 195 -6.67 -5.68 5.48
CA LEU A 195 -7.45 -5.60 4.27
C LEU A 195 -6.94 -4.42 3.45
N ARG A 196 -6.36 -4.71 2.27
CA ARG A 196 -6.12 -3.70 1.24
C ARG A 196 -7.47 -3.36 0.62
N VAL A 197 -7.93 -2.12 0.80
CA VAL A 197 -9.07 -1.55 0.07
C VAL A 197 -8.55 -0.48 -0.88
N VAL A 198 -8.66 -0.69 -2.19
CA VAL A 198 -8.35 0.36 -3.17
C VAL A 198 -9.62 1.14 -3.47
N THR A 199 -9.58 2.43 -3.17
CA THR A 199 -10.65 3.36 -3.48
C THR A 199 -10.23 4.28 -4.62
N CYS A 200 -11.15 4.58 -5.53
CA CYS A 200 -10.98 5.54 -6.62
C CYS A 200 -12.18 6.49 -6.62
N LEU A 201 -11.99 7.74 -7.03
CA LEU A 201 -13.13 8.61 -7.28
C LEU A 201 -13.89 8.06 -8.48
N ASP A 202 -15.21 7.93 -8.37
CA ASP A 202 -16.10 7.58 -9.46
C ASP A 202 -16.25 8.74 -10.45
N GLU A 203 -17.06 8.54 -11.49
CA GLU A 203 -17.36 9.57 -12.49
C GLU A 203 -18.10 10.79 -11.91
N GLY A 204 -18.73 10.65 -10.75
CA GLY A 204 -19.37 11.73 -9.99
C GLY A 204 -18.44 12.41 -8.97
N GLY A 205 -17.19 11.96 -8.86
CA GLY A 205 -16.22 12.49 -7.89
C GLY A 205 -16.38 11.96 -6.46
N LEU A 206 -17.14 10.87 -6.26
CA LEU A 206 -17.31 10.24 -4.95
C LEU A 206 -16.39 9.01 -4.80
N PRO A 207 -15.84 8.74 -3.61
CA PRO A 207 -15.02 7.54 -3.41
C PRO A 207 -15.80 6.23 -3.54
N GLU A 208 -15.31 5.33 -4.39
CA GLU A 208 -15.80 3.98 -4.63
C GLU A 208 -14.71 2.94 -4.28
N ALA A 209 -15.05 1.90 -3.52
CA ALA A 209 -14.13 0.79 -3.27
C ALA A 209 -14.12 -0.18 -4.46
N CYS A 210 -12.99 -0.26 -5.18
CA CYS A 210 -12.92 -0.93 -6.47
C CYS A 210 -12.27 -2.32 -6.40
N ASP A 211 -11.31 -2.52 -5.49
CA ASP A 211 -10.55 -3.77 -5.39
C ASP A 211 -10.16 -4.06 -3.94
N LEU A 212 -10.14 -5.35 -3.59
CA LEU A 212 -9.83 -5.85 -2.26
C LEU A 212 -8.72 -6.90 -2.31
N ALA A 213 -7.87 -6.93 -1.28
CA ALA A 213 -6.98 -8.06 -1.03
C ALA A 213 -6.69 -8.19 0.46
N LEU A 214 -6.82 -9.38 1.04
CA LEU A 214 -6.42 -9.63 2.42
C LEU A 214 -4.94 -10.03 2.47
N ARG A 215 -4.21 -9.46 3.41
CA ARG A 215 -2.82 -9.80 3.70
C ARG A 215 -2.70 -10.47 5.06
N LEU A 216 -1.90 -11.52 5.09
CA LEU A 216 -1.68 -12.30 6.30
C LEU A 216 -0.18 -12.52 6.49
N SER A 217 0.29 -12.39 7.73
CA SER A 217 1.64 -12.83 8.11
C SER A 217 1.83 -14.31 7.77
N ALA A 218 3.01 -14.70 7.30
CA ALA A 218 3.41 -16.11 7.17
C ALA A 218 4.07 -16.67 8.45
N GLY A 219 4.06 -15.92 9.57
CA GLY A 219 4.70 -16.30 10.84
C GLY A 219 6.17 -15.92 10.97
N GLY A 220 6.66 -14.97 10.15
CA GLY A 220 8.02 -14.46 10.27
C GLY A 220 8.24 -13.57 11.51
N GLN A 221 9.51 -13.30 11.85
CA GLN A 221 9.86 -12.46 13.01
C GLN A 221 9.45 -10.98 12.86
N ARG A 222 9.26 -10.50 11.63
CA ARG A 222 8.90 -9.09 11.40
C ARG A 222 7.41 -8.86 11.65
N PRO A 223 7.01 -7.77 12.33
CA PRO A 223 5.62 -7.48 12.68
C PRO A 223 4.84 -6.87 11.51
N VAL A 224 5.01 -7.41 10.30
CA VAL A 224 4.37 -6.91 9.08
C VAL A 224 3.80 -8.07 8.28
N ASP A 225 2.70 -7.83 7.57
CA ASP A 225 1.98 -8.78 6.71
C ASP A 225 2.24 -8.56 5.21
N ASN A 226 3.14 -7.63 4.86
CA ASN A 226 3.35 -7.22 3.47
C ASN A 226 3.81 -8.40 2.59
N PHE A 227 3.15 -8.63 1.46
CA PHE A 227 3.49 -9.71 0.52
C PHE A 227 4.97 -9.73 0.09
N ASN A 228 5.55 -8.55 -0.17
CA ASN A 228 6.97 -8.44 -0.56
C ASN A 228 7.95 -8.81 0.58
N ALA A 229 7.45 -9.00 1.80
CA ALA A 229 8.22 -9.45 2.95
C ALA A 229 8.21 -10.98 3.13
N GLY A 230 7.63 -11.73 2.19
CA GLY A 230 7.51 -13.20 2.23
C GLY A 230 6.20 -13.71 2.84
N ASN A 231 5.22 -12.82 2.99
CA ASN A 231 3.91 -13.07 3.58
C ASN A 231 2.87 -13.46 2.53
N LEU A 232 1.63 -13.65 2.98
CA LEU A 232 0.52 -14.13 2.15
C LEU A 232 -0.35 -12.97 1.66
N VAL A 233 -0.91 -13.13 0.48
CA VAL A 233 -1.97 -12.27 -0.05
C VAL A 233 -3.05 -13.13 -0.70
N LEU A 234 -4.32 -12.77 -0.53
CA LEU A 234 -5.44 -13.51 -1.11
C LEU A 234 -6.58 -12.58 -1.53
N GLY A 235 -7.38 -13.09 -2.46
CA GLY A 235 -8.63 -12.46 -2.86
C GLY A 235 -9.74 -12.78 -1.87
N ILE A 236 -10.81 -12.00 -1.95
CA ILE A 236 -12.03 -12.17 -1.17
C ILE A 236 -13.16 -12.30 -2.19
N ASP A 237 -14.01 -13.30 -2.04
CA ASP A 237 -15.18 -13.46 -2.90
C ASP A 237 -16.30 -12.46 -2.52
N GLU A 238 -17.35 -12.43 -3.33
CA GLU A 238 -18.48 -11.52 -3.16
C GLU A 238 -19.25 -11.75 -1.85
N GLN A 239 -19.13 -12.94 -1.27
CA GLN A 239 -19.76 -13.32 -0.01
C GLN A 239 -18.87 -13.02 1.21
N GLY A 240 -17.66 -12.51 0.99
CA GLY A 240 -16.73 -12.13 2.05
C GLY A 240 -15.85 -13.27 2.57
N TYR A 241 -15.70 -14.35 1.81
CA TYR A 241 -14.84 -15.47 2.16
C TYR A 241 -13.48 -15.42 1.45
N CYS A 242 -12.48 -15.95 2.15
CA CYS A 242 -11.09 -16.01 1.72
C CYS A 242 -10.93 -16.97 0.53
N GLY A 243 -10.35 -16.49 -0.57
CA GLY A 243 -9.94 -17.30 -1.70
C GLY A 243 -8.61 -18.04 -1.46
N VAL A 244 -7.98 -18.48 -2.55
CA VAL A 244 -6.63 -19.06 -2.52
C VAL A 244 -5.62 -18.00 -2.10
N ALA A 245 -4.74 -18.35 -1.16
CA ALA A 245 -3.63 -17.50 -0.76
C ALA A 245 -2.40 -17.72 -1.63
N TRP A 246 -1.69 -16.63 -1.91
CA TRP A 246 -0.47 -16.62 -2.66
C TRP A 246 0.68 -16.21 -1.76
N ARG A 247 1.83 -16.86 -1.90
CA ARG A 247 3.08 -16.50 -1.22
C ARG A 247 4.19 -16.31 -2.23
N SER A 248 5.00 -15.26 -2.06
CA SER A 248 6.22 -15.11 -2.86
C SER A 248 7.30 -16.08 -2.36
N ALA A 249 7.80 -16.94 -3.24
CA ALA A 249 8.85 -17.93 -2.97
C ALA A 249 10.12 -17.72 -3.80
N GLY A 250 10.45 -16.46 -4.16
CA GLY A 250 11.62 -16.15 -5.00
C GLY A 250 11.47 -16.56 -6.48
N GLY A 251 10.32 -17.12 -6.87
CA GLY A 251 9.94 -17.51 -8.22
C GLY A 251 8.44 -17.26 -8.50
N ARG A 252 7.78 -18.20 -9.19
CA ARG A 252 6.30 -18.18 -9.31
C ARG A 252 5.68 -18.26 -7.90
N PRO A 253 4.59 -17.53 -7.63
CA PRO A 253 3.96 -17.56 -6.33
C PRO A 253 3.32 -18.92 -6.07
N ASP A 254 3.46 -19.42 -4.85
CA ASP A 254 2.83 -20.67 -4.42
C ASP A 254 1.38 -20.40 -4.01
N ALA A 255 0.46 -21.22 -4.53
CA ALA A 255 -0.92 -21.26 -4.08
C ALA A 255 -1.03 -22.11 -2.81
N LEU A 256 -1.64 -21.56 -1.76
CA LEU A 256 -1.75 -22.16 -0.44
C LEU A 256 -3.21 -22.15 0.01
N ALA A 257 -3.74 -23.34 0.33
CA ALA A 257 -5.05 -23.48 0.98
C ALA A 257 -4.95 -23.41 2.52
N ARG A 258 -3.75 -23.58 3.07
CA ARG A 258 -3.46 -23.59 4.51
C ARG A 258 -2.28 -22.67 4.85
N HIS A 259 -2.31 -22.09 6.03
CA HIS A 259 -1.25 -21.22 6.52
C HIS A 259 0.05 -22.03 6.78
N PRO A 260 1.20 -21.60 6.25
CA PRO A 260 2.41 -22.41 6.22
C PRO A 260 3.02 -22.68 7.60
N ALA A 261 2.85 -21.78 8.57
CA ALA A 261 3.42 -21.95 9.91
C ALA A 261 2.45 -22.56 10.93
N THR A 262 1.13 -22.46 10.71
CA THR A 262 0.11 -22.87 11.70
C THR A 262 -0.77 -24.02 11.21
N GLY A 263 -0.76 -24.35 9.91
CA GLY A 263 -1.62 -25.37 9.32
C GLY A 263 -3.10 -24.99 9.22
N ALA A 264 -3.49 -23.82 9.73
CA ALA A 264 -4.86 -23.32 9.73
C ALA A 264 -5.41 -23.19 8.30
N LYS A 265 -6.69 -23.51 8.10
CA LYS A 265 -7.35 -23.44 6.78
C LYS A 265 -7.62 -21.97 6.43
N ILE A 266 -7.11 -21.53 5.27
CA ILE A 266 -7.33 -20.16 4.77
C ILE A 266 -8.56 -20.12 3.87
N MET A 267 -8.60 -20.98 2.85
CA MET A 267 -9.66 -20.96 1.85
C MET A 267 -11.03 -21.24 2.49
N GLY A 268 -11.99 -20.36 2.26
CA GLY A 268 -13.33 -20.39 2.84
C GLY A 268 -13.44 -19.83 4.25
N ALA A 269 -12.38 -19.24 4.82
CA ALA A 269 -12.50 -18.50 6.08
C ALA A 269 -13.23 -17.17 5.84
N ALA A 270 -14.16 -16.79 6.71
CA ALA A 270 -14.84 -15.51 6.61
C ALA A 270 -13.91 -14.36 7.01
N VAL A 271 -13.98 -13.23 6.30
CA VAL A 271 -13.29 -12.00 6.68
C VAL A 271 -14.17 -11.23 7.67
N PRO A 272 -13.74 -11.04 8.94
CA PRO A 272 -14.52 -10.31 9.93
C PRO A 272 -14.63 -8.83 9.56
N ASP A 273 -15.76 -8.21 9.91
CA ASP A 273 -16.02 -6.76 9.78
C ASP A 273 -15.74 -6.20 8.37
N LEU A 274 -15.95 -7.00 7.32
CA LEU A 274 -15.58 -6.64 5.95
C LEU A 274 -16.30 -5.38 5.47
N GLY A 275 -17.60 -5.28 5.74
CA GLY A 275 -18.42 -4.13 5.35
C GLY A 275 -17.96 -2.86 6.06
N GLU A 276 -17.69 -2.95 7.36
CA GLU A 276 -17.19 -1.87 8.21
C GLU A 276 -15.79 -1.40 7.76
N ALA A 277 -14.92 -2.34 7.37
CA ALA A 277 -13.59 -2.05 6.87
C ALA A 277 -13.63 -1.29 5.53
N ILE A 278 -14.49 -1.73 4.60
CA ILE A 278 -14.72 -1.05 3.32
C ILE A 278 -15.31 0.35 3.57
N ALA A 279 -16.32 0.46 4.44
CA ALA A 279 -16.93 1.74 4.79
C ALA A 279 -15.92 2.71 5.43
N LEU A 280 -15.02 2.21 6.29
CA LEU A 280 -13.93 3.00 6.86
C LEU A 280 -12.98 3.55 5.78
N ALA A 281 -12.59 2.73 4.81
CA ALA A 281 -11.74 3.16 3.70
C ALA A 281 -12.42 4.22 2.81
N VAL A 282 -13.70 4.06 2.50
CA VAL A 282 -14.49 5.07 1.74
C VAL A 282 -14.58 6.39 2.52
N ARG A 283 -14.87 6.33 3.83
CA ARG A 283 -14.87 7.53 4.70
C ARG A 283 -13.48 8.18 4.73
N ALA A 284 -12.42 7.38 4.82
CA ALA A 284 -11.06 7.88 4.80
C ALA A 284 -10.74 8.60 3.48
N HIS A 285 -11.14 8.06 2.33
CA HIS A 285 -10.94 8.74 1.04
C HIS A 285 -11.66 10.08 0.96
N ARG A 286 -12.86 10.22 1.54
CA ARG A 286 -13.52 11.54 1.63
C ARG A 286 -12.67 12.57 2.38
N ALA A 287 -12.00 12.17 3.46
CA ALA A 287 -11.09 13.06 4.19
C ALA A 287 -9.79 13.35 3.41
N PHE A 288 -9.43 12.52 2.44
CA PHE A 288 -8.25 12.64 1.59
C PHE A 288 -8.64 12.89 0.12
N ALA A 289 -9.65 13.72 -0.12
CA ALA A 289 -10.27 13.95 -1.43
C ALA A 289 -9.31 14.54 -2.50
N ASP A 290 -8.15 15.07 -2.10
CA ASP A 290 -7.12 15.58 -3.02
C ASP A 290 -6.44 14.49 -3.87
N PHE A 291 -6.73 13.21 -3.59
CA PHE A 291 -6.22 12.07 -4.32
C PHE A 291 -7.36 11.40 -5.10
N THR A 292 -7.10 11.10 -6.37
CA THR A 292 -8.01 10.34 -7.23
C THR A 292 -8.08 8.87 -6.83
N VAL A 293 -6.95 8.25 -6.48
CA VAL A 293 -6.89 6.83 -6.09
C VAL A 293 -6.01 6.62 -4.86
N ILE A 294 -6.48 5.79 -3.92
CA ILE A 294 -5.74 5.44 -2.70
C ILE A 294 -5.88 3.94 -2.41
N GLY A 295 -4.78 3.28 -2.07
CA GLY A 295 -4.81 1.96 -1.43
C GLY A 295 -4.70 2.07 0.08
N TRP A 296 -5.79 1.80 0.78
CA TRP A 296 -5.85 1.76 2.23
C TRP A 296 -5.45 0.39 2.75
N ASP A 297 -4.64 0.37 3.80
CA ASP A 297 -4.42 -0.84 4.60
C ASP A 297 -5.25 -0.68 5.88
N VAL A 298 -6.32 -1.46 5.99
CA VAL A 298 -7.25 -1.47 7.13
C VAL A 298 -6.92 -2.69 7.99
N GLY A 299 -6.47 -2.48 9.22
CA GLY A 299 -6.16 -3.54 10.17
C GLY A 299 -7.44 -4.15 10.76
N LEU A 300 -7.51 -5.47 10.80
CA LEU A 300 -8.65 -6.21 11.34
C LEU A 300 -8.36 -6.63 12.78
N THR A 301 -8.94 -5.89 13.73
CA THR A 301 -8.65 -6.01 15.17
C THR A 301 -9.82 -6.63 15.92
N CYS A 302 -9.62 -7.08 17.16
CA CYS A 302 -10.73 -7.56 17.99
C CYS A 302 -11.72 -6.46 18.43
N ALA A 303 -11.38 -5.18 18.24
CA ALA A 303 -12.24 -4.04 18.52
C ALA A 303 -12.84 -3.42 17.25
N GLY A 304 -12.76 -4.13 16.12
CA GLY A 304 -13.20 -3.69 14.81
C GLY A 304 -12.08 -3.12 13.92
N PRO A 305 -12.42 -2.66 12.70
CA PRO A 305 -11.45 -2.19 11.71
C PRO A 305 -10.79 -0.86 12.09
N VAL A 306 -9.48 -0.74 11.81
CA VAL A 306 -8.70 0.48 12.04
C VAL A 306 -7.87 0.83 10.81
N LEU A 307 -7.72 2.12 10.52
CA LEU A 307 -6.97 2.59 9.37
C LEU A 307 -5.47 2.64 9.71
N VAL A 308 -4.66 1.78 9.10
CA VAL A 308 -3.23 1.63 9.43
C VAL A 308 -2.35 2.53 8.57
N GLU A 309 -2.62 2.59 7.26
CA GLU A 309 -1.94 3.49 6.33
C GLU A 309 -2.77 3.70 5.05
N GLY A 310 -2.53 4.81 4.37
CA GLY A 310 -2.99 5.03 3.00
C GLY A 310 -1.81 5.12 2.04
N ASN A 311 -2.01 4.67 0.80
CA ASN A 311 -0.98 4.64 -0.25
C ASN A 311 -1.48 5.36 -1.50
N TRP A 312 -0.92 6.52 -1.82
CA TRP A 312 -1.23 7.28 -3.06
C TRP A 312 -0.86 6.53 -4.35
N ASN A 313 -0.02 5.50 -4.25
CA ASN A 313 0.45 4.73 -5.40
C ASN A 313 0.27 3.24 -5.08
N PRO A 314 -0.99 2.76 -4.98
CA PRO A 314 -1.26 1.37 -4.62
C PRO A 314 -0.61 0.42 -5.61
N GLY A 315 -0.01 -0.67 -5.12
CA GLY A 315 0.52 -1.73 -5.98
C GLY A 315 -0.65 -2.49 -6.61
N THR A 316 -0.70 -2.51 -7.94
CA THR A 316 -1.75 -3.19 -8.73
C THR A 316 -1.36 -4.61 -9.10
N ASP A 317 -0.08 -4.97 -8.96
CA ASP A 317 0.46 -6.32 -9.16
C ASP A 317 -0.22 -7.35 -8.27
N ILE A 318 -0.37 -7.07 -6.97
CA ILE A 318 -1.04 -7.99 -6.04
C ILE A 318 -2.55 -8.11 -6.33
N LEU A 319 -3.19 -7.05 -6.81
CA LEU A 319 -4.63 -7.05 -7.12
C LEU A 319 -4.92 -7.87 -8.37
N GLN A 320 -4.07 -7.71 -9.39
CA GLN A 320 -4.11 -8.52 -10.62
C GLN A 320 -3.80 -10.00 -10.34
N LEU A 321 -2.92 -10.28 -9.39
CA LEU A 321 -2.63 -11.64 -8.95
C LEU A 321 -3.86 -12.30 -8.30
N VAL A 322 -4.44 -11.65 -7.29
CA VAL A 322 -5.52 -12.27 -6.51
C VAL A 322 -6.86 -12.31 -7.24
N SER A 323 -7.13 -11.34 -8.13
CA SER A 323 -8.32 -11.35 -8.98
C SER A 323 -8.18 -12.26 -10.20
N GLY A 324 -6.94 -12.58 -10.60
CA GLY A 324 -6.68 -13.29 -11.86
C GLY A 324 -7.08 -12.50 -13.11
N ARG A 325 -7.28 -11.17 -13.01
CA ARG A 325 -7.67 -10.28 -14.10
C ARG A 325 -6.66 -9.17 -14.30
N GLY A 326 -6.46 -8.75 -15.55
CA GLY A 326 -5.70 -7.54 -15.85
C GLY A 326 -6.48 -6.30 -15.43
N LEU A 327 -5.76 -5.27 -14.95
CA LEU A 327 -6.38 -4.05 -14.41
C LEU A 327 -7.31 -3.34 -15.42
N SER A 328 -7.00 -3.39 -16.72
CA SER A 328 -7.80 -2.75 -17.76
C SER A 328 -9.24 -3.29 -17.83
N ASP A 329 -9.47 -4.52 -17.38
CA ASP A 329 -10.78 -5.20 -17.44
C ASP A 329 -11.53 -5.12 -16.09
N THR A 330 -11.05 -4.31 -15.15
CA THR A 330 -11.72 -4.10 -13.85
C THR A 330 -12.37 -2.72 -13.78
N ARG A 331 -13.26 -2.54 -12.81
CA ARG A 331 -13.87 -1.25 -12.49
C ARG A 331 -12.83 -0.18 -12.18
N LEU A 332 -11.73 -0.54 -11.50
CA LEU A 332 -10.62 0.37 -11.28
C LEU A 332 -9.96 0.82 -12.61
N GLY A 333 -9.86 -0.07 -13.59
CA GLY A 333 -9.41 0.25 -14.95
C GLY A 333 -10.33 1.21 -15.69
N ASP A 334 -11.65 1.03 -15.57
CA ASP A 334 -12.65 1.97 -16.12
C ASP A 334 -12.46 3.38 -15.53
N LEU A 335 -12.38 3.47 -14.20
CA LEU A 335 -12.18 4.74 -13.53
C LEU A 335 -10.83 5.38 -13.87
N TYR A 336 -9.77 4.59 -14.04
CA TYR A 336 -8.49 5.13 -14.50
C TYR A 336 -8.60 5.73 -15.89
N ARG A 337 -9.29 5.07 -16.83
CA ARG A 337 -9.54 5.64 -18.17
C ARG A 337 -10.37 6.91 -18.09
N HIS A 338 -11.42 6.92 -17.27
CA HIS A 338 -12.24 8.11 -17.03
C HIS A 338 -11.37 9.28 -16.55
N HIS A 339 -10.57 9.08 -15.50
CA HIS A 339 -9.72 10.15 -14.97
C HIS A 339 -8.63 10.60 -15.95
N LEU A 340 -8.02 9.68 -16.71
CA LEU A 340 -7.04 10.02 -17.74
C LEU A 340 -7.65 10.92 -18.83
N ALA A 341 -8.90 10.68 -19.23
CA ALA A 341 -9.60 11.50 -20.22
C ALA A 341 -9.84 12.95 -19.73
N HIS A 342 -9.83 13.17 -18.41
CA HIS A 342 -10.05 14.47 -17.78
C HIS A 342 -8.76 15.11 -17.22
N VAL A 343 -7.59 14.49 -17.44
CA VAL A 343 -6.32 15.10 -17.05
C VAL A 343 -6.08 16.38 -17.89
N PRO A 344 -5.82 17.54 -17.26
CA PRO A 344 -5.53 18.78 -17.98
C PRO A 344 -4.31 18.66 -18.91
N VAL A 345 -4.34 19.35 -20.05
CA VAL A 345 -3.29 19.31 -21.07
C VAL A 345 -1.92 19.69 -20.49
N GLU A 346 -1.88 20.67 -19.60
CA GLU A 346 -0.66 21.16 -18.95
C GLU A 346 0.00 20.05 -18.12
N ARG A 347 -0.81 19.17 -17.52
CA ARG A 347 -0.30 18.04 -16.74
C ARG A 347 0.30 16.97 -17.63
N TRP A 348 -0.27 16.73 -18.81
CA TRP A 348 0.34 15.85 -19.81
C TRP A 348 1.68 16.41 -20.31
N GLN A 349 1.71 17.70 -20.64
CA GLN A 349 2.93 18.39 -21.09
C GLN A 349 4.02 18.42 -20.00
N GLY A 350 3.64 18.60 -18.74
CA GLY A 350 4.56 18.61 -17.60
C GLY A 350 5.10 17.23 -17.21
N ALA A 351 4.53 16.14 -17.71
CA ALA A 351 4.90 14.78 -17.31
C ALA A 351 6.18 14.31 -18.00
N GLN A 352 7.34 14.55 -17.38
CA GLN A 352 8.65 14.25 -17.97
C GLN A 352 8.87 12.75 -18.25
N VAL A 353 9.69 12.43 -19.26
CA VAL A 353 10.10 11.03 -19.57
C VAL A 353 10.81 10.38 -18.38
N VAL A 354 11.69 11.13 -17.71
CA VAL A 354 12.39 10.73 -16.48
C VAL A 354 12.09 11.77 -15.42
N GLU A 355 11.47 11.33 -14.34
CA GLU A 355 11.03 12.22 -13.26
C GLU A 355 11.53 11.68 -11.92
N TRP A 356 12.14 12.53 -11.11
CA TRP A 356 12.71 12.13 -9.82
C TRP A 356 12.39 13.12 -8.71
N ASP A 357 11.58 12.69 -7.74
CA ASP A 357 11.48 13.41 -6.48
C ASP A 357 12.52 12.90 -5.49
N ARG A 358 13.19 13.79 -4.79
CA ARG A 358 13.96 13.37 -3.62
C ARG A 358 12.96 12.91 -2.55
N ARG A 359 13.21 11.74 -1.93
CA ARG A 359 12.50 11.40 -0.69
C ARG A 359 12.87 12.51 0.30
N GLY A 360 11.87 13.14 0.93
CA GLY A 360 12.12 14.18 1.94
C GLY A 360 13.17 13.68 2.94
N ARG A 361 14.09 14.56 3.33
CA ARG A 361 15.09 14.26 4.35
C ARG A 361 14.41 14.07 5.70
#